data_AF-X1A8E7-F1
#
_entry.id   AF-X1A8E7-F1
#
_cell.length_a   1.000
_cell.length_b   1.000
_cell.length_c   1.000
_cell.angle_alpha   90.00
_cell.angle_beta   90.00
_cell.angle_gamma   90.00
#
_symmetry.space_group_name_H-M   'P 1'
#
loop_
_entity.id
_entity.type
_entity.pdbx_description
1 polymer ?
#
loop_
_entity_poly.entity_id
_entity_poly.type
_entity_poly.pdbx_seq_one_letter_code
_entity_poly.pdbx_strand_id
1 'polypeptide(L)'
;MVKQGKGEVKGKKRFLILLAVILIFIGVGSTLYITLFKGTEKTEGLLVGETEFSLNELFGTSELITVKEYQGVALAEVINKAGIKNPEVQEYTIIAEDGYQKTVEWESIQEGIFTREKRVVFSDLPQQYWIKNTTRIEIRKK
;
A
#
# COMPACT_ATOMS: atom_id res chain seq x y z
N MET A 1 -4.68 -9.76 -69.32
CA MET A 1 -5.81 -9.55 -68.39
C MET A 1 -5.31 -9.83 -66.97
N VAL A 2 -5.06 -8.79 -66.18
CA VAL A 2 -4.35 -8.86 -64.89
C VAL A 2 -5.32 -9.21 -63.77
N LYS A 3 -5.07 -10.32 -63.05
CA LYS A 3 -5.80 -10.69 -61.82
C LYS A 3 -4.81 -11.19 -60.76
N GLN A 4 -3.98 -10.29 -60.24
CA GLN A 4 -3.27 -10.47 -58.97
C GLN A 4 -3.28 -9.13 -58.24
N GLY A 5 -3.75 -9.10 -57.00
CA GLY A 5 -3.81 -7.85 -56.21
C GLY A 5 -4.98 -7.74 -55.23
N LYS A 6 -5.87 -8.74 -55.11
CA LYS A 6 -7.03 -8.66 -54.19
C LYS A 6 -6.84 -9.37 -52.83
N GLY A 7 -5.90 -10.31 -52.74
CA GLY A 7 -5.63 -11.08 -51.50
C GLY A 7 -4.73 -10.36 -50.50
N GLU A 8 -3.66 -9.74 -51.00
CA GLU A 8 -2.60 -9.13 -50.17
C GLU A 8 -3.10 -7.90 -49.39
N VAL A 9 -3.94 -7.08 -50.02
CA VAL A 9 -4.53 -5.88 -49.41
C VAL A 9 -5.51 -6.25 -48.27
N LYS A 10 -6.20 -7.40 -48.38
CA LYS A 10 -7.18 -7.86 -47.38
C LYS A 10 -6.49 -8.37 -46.11
N GLY A 11 -5.33 -9.02 -46.24
CA GLY A 11 -4.48 -9.44 -45.10
C GLY A 11 -3.89 -8.24 -44.35
N LYS A 12 -3.33 -7.27 -45.08
CA LYS A 12 -2.77 -6.03 -44.50
C LYS A 12 -3.82 -5.23 -43.73
N LYS A 13 -5.05 -5.09 -44.26
CA LYS A 13 -6.16 -4.42 -43.56
C LYS A 13 -6.57 -5.13 -42.26
N ARG A 14 -6.64 -6.46 -42.26
CA ARG A 14 -6.96 -7.24 -41.04
C ARG A 14 -5.87 -7.13 -39.98
N PHE A 15 -4.60 -7.11 -40.40
CA PHE A 15 -3.46 -6.90 -39.52
C PHE A 15 -3.47 -5.51 -38.88
N LEU A 16 -3.75 -4.47 -39.67
CA LEU A 16 -3.87 -3.09 -39.16
C LEU A 16 -5.03 -2.93 -38.15
N ILE A 17 -6.17 -3.61 -38.38
CA ILE A 17 -7.29 -3.61 -37.44
C ILE A 17 -6.92 -4.34 -36.14
N LEU A 18 -6.26 -5.49 -36.22
CA LEU A 18 -5.78 -6.21 -35.04
C LEU A 18 -4.79 -5.39 -34.20
N LEU A 19 -3.85 -4.70 -34.86
CA LEU A 19 -2.89 -3.81 -34.20
C LEU A 19 -3.61 -2.67 -33.48
N ALA A 20 -4.59 -2.04 -34.12
CA ALA A 20 -5.37 -0.95 -33.53
C ALA A 20 -6.14 -1.42 -32.28
N VAL A 21 -6.73 -2.62 -32.31
CA VAL A 21 -7.43 -3.20 -31.15
C VAL A 21 -6.45 -3.42 -29.98
N ILE A 22 -5.26 -3.96 -30.24
CA ILE A 22 -4.23 -4.16 -29.21
C ILE A 22 -3.79 -2.82 -28.59
N LEU A 23 -3.58 -1.79 -29.41
CA LEU A 23 -3.20 -0.46 -28.92
C LEU A 23 -4.29 0.18 -28.05
N ILE A 24 -5.57 -0.02 -28.40
CA ILE A 24 -6.70 0.42 -27.58
C ILE A 24 -6.72 -0.33 -26.24
N PHE A 25 -6.49 -1.65 -26.25
CA PHE A 25 -6.43 -2.44 -25.01
C PHE A 25 -5.26 -2.04 -24.10
N ILE A 26 -4.09 -1.71 -24.65
CA ILE A 26 -2.94 -1.20 -23.87
C ILE A 26 -3.28 0.16 -23.25
N GLY A 27 -3.97 1.03 -23.98
CA GLY A 27 -4.43 2.34 -23.48
C GLY A 27 -5.43 2.19 -22.33
N VAL A 28 -6.49 1.39 -22.52
CA VAL A 28 -7.50 1.16 -21.48
C VAL A 28 -6.92 0.42 -20.27
N GLY A 29 -6.05 -0.58 -20.50
CA GLY A 29 -5.36 -1.30 -19.43
C GLY A 29 -4.45 -0.40 -18.59
N SER A 30 -3.76 0.56 -19.22
CA SER A 30 -2.92 1.54 -18.53
C SER A 30 -3.78 2.50 -17.68
N THR A 31 -4.90 2.98 -18.21
CA THR A 31 -5.84 3.80 -17.45
C THR A 31 -6.44 3.03 -16.28
N LEU A 32 -6.87 1.78 -16.48
CA LEU A 32 -7.39 0.95 -15.40
C LEU A 32 -6.33 0.64 -14.33
N TYR A 33 -5.07 0.39 -14.71
CA TYR A 33 -3.99 0.21 -13.74
C TYR A 33 -3.76 1.48 -12.91
N ILE A 34 -3.73 2.66 -13.55
CA ILE A 34 -3.61 3.93 -12.83
C ILE A 34 -4.87 4.18 -11.98
N THR A 35 -6.07 3.83 -12.42
CA THR A 35 -7.29 4.12 -11.65
C THR A 35 -7.53 3.12 -10.51
N LEU A 36 -7.13 1.85 -10.68
CA LEU A 36 -7.27 0.80 -9.67
C LEU A 36 -6.07 0.73 -8.70
N PHE A 37 -4.85 1.06 -9.16
CA PHE A 37 -3.63 1.00 -8.35
C PHE A 37 -2.98 2.36 -8.05
N LYS A 38 -3.33 3.44 -8.79
CA LYS A 38 -2.93 4.83 -8.48
C LYS A 38 -4.12 5.78 -8.22
N GLY A 39 -5.36 5.29 -8.24
CA GLY A 39 -6.58 6.08 -8.04
C GLY A 39 -6.84 6.49 -6.58
N THR A 40 -5.89 6.23 -5.70
CA THR A 40 -5.77 6.80 -4.37
C THR A 40 -4.76 7.95 -4.41
N GLU A 41 -5.12 9.05 -5.07
CA GLU A 41 -4.42 10.31 -4.82
C GLU A 41 -4.58 10.67 -3.33
N LYS A 42 -3.45 10.68 -2.62
CA LYS A 42 -3.22 11.04 -1.21
C LYS A 42 -3.92 10.16 -0.18
N THR A 43 -3.27 9.05 0.15
CA THR A 43 -3.50 8.30 1.40
C THR A 43 -3.19 9.19 2.61
N GLU A 44 -4.18 9.93 3.10
CA GLU A 44 -4.18 10.59 4.42
C GLU A 44 -4.40 9.58 5.56
N GLY A 45 -3.79 8.40 5.43
CA GLY A 45 -4.09 7.25 6.27
C GLY A 45 -2.91 6.28 6.39
N LEU A 46 -3.19 5.11 6.94
CA LEU A 46 -2.24 4.02 7.14
C LEU A 46 -2.85 2.72 6.59
N LEU A 47 -2.13 2.04 5.70
CA LEU A 47 -2.50 0.72 5.22
C LEU A 47 -1.86 -0.35 6.10
N VAL A 48 -2.66 -1.21 6.72
CA VAL A 48 -2.18 -2.33 7.55
C VAL A 48 -2.68 -3.65 6.97
N GLY A 49 -1.75 -4.43 6.40
CA GLY A 49 -2.13 -5.58 5.58
C GLY A 49 -2.96 -5.15 4.37
N GLU A 50 -4.22 -5.59 4.31
CA GLU A 50 -5.19 -5.23 3.28
C GLU A 50 -6.20 -4.15 3.74
N THR A 51 -6.12 -3.73 5.00
CA THR A 51 -7.08 -2.79 5.61
C THR A 51 -6.50 -1.39 5.63
N GLU A 52 -7.19 -0.44 4.99
CA GLU A 52 -6.82 0.98 4.98
C GLU A 52 -7.58 1.75 6.06
N PHE A 53 -6.87 2.48 6.90
CA PHE A 53 -7.44 3.35 7.92
C PHE A 53 -7.19 4.82 7.60
N SER A 54 -8.23 5.65 7.70
CA SER A 54 -8.04 7.10 7.67
C SER A 54 -7.48 7.62 9.01
N LEU A 55 -6.75 8.73 8.99
CA LEU A 55 -6.30 9.37 10.24
C LEU A 55 -7.49 9.75 11.14
N ASN A 56 -8.62 10.17 10.58
CA ASN A 56 -9.79 10.51 11.40
C ASN A 56 -10.39 9.29 12.10
N GLU A 57 -10.39 8.14 11.46
CA GLU A 57 -10.87 6.89 12.06
C GLU A 57 -9.98 6.43 13.20
N LEU A 58 -8.65 6.41 12.98
CA LEU A 58 -7.68 6.02 14.00
C LEU A 58 -7.76 6.95 15.22
N PHE A 59 -7.66 8.26 14.99
CA PHE A 59 -7.56 9.23 16.09
C PHE A 59 -8.91 9.68 16.65
N GLY A 60 -10.03 9.34 16.00
CA GLY A 60 -11.37 9.65 16.48
C GLY A 60 -11.96 8.57 17.41
N THR A 61 -11.42 7.35 17.36
CA THR A 61 -11.97 6.19 18.10
C THR A 61 -10.99 5.53 19.04
N SER A 62 -9.67 5.66 18.82
CA SER A 62 -8.65 5.06 19.68
C SER A 62 -8.28 5.97 20.85
N GLU A 63 -7.86 5.34 21.94
CA GLU A 63 -7.19 6.03 23.02
C GLU A 63 -5.79 6.47 22.58
N LEU A 64 -5.39 7.68 22.96
CA LEU A 64 -4.06 8.20 22.67
C LEU A 64 -3.13 7.92 23.84
N ILE A 65 -2.03 7.25 23.54
CA ILE A 65 -0.96 6.99 24.50
C ILE A 65 0.30 7.77 24.12
N THR A 66 1.13 8.03 25.12
CA THR A 66 2.36 8.81 24.96
C THR A 66 3.58 7.90 25.11
N VAL A 67 4.43 7.89 24.09
CA VAL A 67 5.74 7.24 24.11
C VAL A 67 6.80 8.33 24.00
N LYS A 68 7.53 8.55 25.11
CA LYS A 68 8.50 9.64 25.26
C LYS A 68 7.83 11.00 25.00
N GLU A 69 8.29 11.78 24.03
CA GLU A 69 7.70 13.07 23.66
C GLU A 69 6.61 12.99 22.56
N TYR A 70 6.24 11.78 22.10
CA TYR A 70 5.27 11.59 21.03
C TYR A 70 3.94 11.03 21.55
N GLN A 71 2.84 11.53 21.00
CA GLN A 71 1.50 11.03 21.27
C GLN A 71 0.93 10.37 20.02
N GLY A 72 0.28 9.22 20.19
CA GLY A 72 -0.24 8.45 19.07
C GLY A 72 -1.20 7.34 19.49
N VAL A 73 -1.73 6.64 18.50
CA VAL A 73 -2.52 5.42 18.70
C VAL A 73 -1.60 4.22 18.85
N ALA A 74 -1.92 3.28 19.73
CA ALA A 74 -1.13 2.07 19.92
C ALA A 74 -1.14 1.19 18.65
N LEU A 75 0.03 0.78 18.16
CA LEU A 75 0.12 -0.04 16.94
C LEU A 75 -0.56 -1.39 17.09
N ALA A 76 -0.48 -2.01 18.27
CA ALA A 76 -1.19 -3.25 18.55
C ALA A 76 -2.71 -3.11 18.39
N GLU A 77 -3.29 -1.98 18.82
CA GLU A 77 -4.72 -1.70 18.63
C GLU A 77 -5.05 -1.59 17.14
N VAL A 78 -4.23 -0.86 16.37
CA VAL A 78 -4.41 -0.72 14.92
C VAL A 78 -4.36 -2.07 14.22
N ILE A 79 -3.39 -2.92 14.56
CA ILE A 79 -3.26 -4.27 13.97
C ILE A 79 -4.43 -5.17 14.37
N ASN A 80 -4.90 -5.08 15.61
CA ASN A 80 -6.09 -5.81 16.05
C ASN A 80 -7.35 -5.34 15.31
N LYS A 81 -7.52 -4.03 15.12
CA LYS A 81 -8.61 -3.45 14.30
C LYS A 81 -8.55 -3.92 12.85
N ALA A 82 -7.36 -4.19 12.31
CA ALA A 82 -7.18 -4.72 10.96
C ALA A 82 -7.62 -6.19 10.81
N GLY A 83 -7.98 -6.87 11.91
CA GLY A 83 -8.49 -8.24 11.89
C GLY A 83 -7.42 -9.32 11.70
N ILE A 84 -6.17 -9.01 12.03
CA ILE A 84 -5.03 -9.92 11.87
C ILE A 84 -5.13 -11.05 12.90
N LYS A 85 -5.13 -12.29 12.40
CA LYS A 85 -5.19 -13.49 13.25
C LYS A 85 -3.79 -13.93 13.65
N ASN A 86 -3.64 -14.34 14.91
CA ASN A 86 -2.38 -14.78 15.51
C ASN A 86 -1.25 -13.78 15.23
N PRO A 87 -1.37 -12.52 15.67
CA PRO A 87 -0.38 -11.48 15.41
C PRO A 87 1.03 -11.85 15.90
N GLU A 88 1.12 -12.63 16.98
CA GLU A 88 2.37 -13.09 17.60
C GLU A 88 3.25 -13.99 16.72
N VAL A 89 2.68 -14.63 15.69
CA VAL A 89 3.43 -15.48 14.74
C VAL A 89 3.75 -14.79 13.41
N GLN A 90 3.46 -13.49 13.29
CA GLN A 90 3.74 -12.70 12.10
C GLN A 90 4.99 -11.83 12.29
N GLU A 91 5.56 -11.40 11.17
CA GLU A 91 6.53 -10.31 11.08
C GLU A 91 5.87 -9.07 10.48
N TYR A 92 6.28 -7.90 10.96
CA TYR A 92 5.69 -6.62 10.57
C TYR A 92 6.74 -5.74 9.90
N THR A 93 6.53 -5.41 8.63
CA THR A 93 7.41 -4.48 7.91
C THR A 93 6.73 -3.13 7.76
N ILE A 94 7.25 -2.14 8.47
CA ILE A 94 6.75 -0.77 8.47
C ILE A 94 7.49 -0.01 7.37
N ILE A 95 6.74 0.66 6.49
CA ILE A 95 7.24 1.26 5.24
C ILE A 95 6.82 2.72 5.18
N ALA A 96 7.79 3.59 4.93
CA ALA A 96 7.62 5.00 4.68
C ALA A 96 7.31 5.31 3.20
N GLU A 97 6.80 6.51 2.95
CA GLU A 97 6.56 7.06 1.62
C GLU A 97 7.84 7.10 0.74
N ASP A 98 9.01 7.29 1.35
CA ASP A 98 10.30 7.31 0.65
C ASP A 98 10.90 5.92 0.40
N GLY A 99 10.20 4.86 0.79
CA GLY A 99 10.65 3.47 0.69
C GLY A 99 11.56 3.00 1.83
N TYR A 100 11.86 3.86 2.82
CA TYR A 100 12.54 3.40 4.03
C TYR A 100 11.67 2.40 4.79
N GLN A 101 12.26 1.29 5.23
CA GLN A 101 11.52 0.23 5.89
C GLN A 101 12.30 -0.43 7.01
N LYS A 102 11.57 -0.89 8.04
CA LYS A 102 12.09 -1.78 9.09
C LYS A 102 11.10 -2.88 9.38
N THR A 103 11.65 -4.07 9.58
CA THR A 103 10.90 -5.23 10.07
C THR A 103 11.07 -5.32 11.57
N VAL A 104 9.96 -5.54 12.28
CA VAL A 104 9.88 -5.68 13.72
C VAL A 104 8.98 -6.84 14.10
N GLU A 105 9.16 -7.32 15.32
CA GLU A 105 8.40 -8.39 15.91
C GLU A 105 7.14 -7.88 16.61
N TRP A 106 6.18 -8.78 16.86
CA TRP A 106 4.95 -8.46 17.57
C TRP A 106 5.21 -7.80 18.94
N GLU A 107 6.22 -8.27 19.67
CA GLU A 107 6.59 -7.72 20.98
C GLU A 107 6.92 -6.22 20.89
N SER A 108 7.68 -5.80 19.88
CA SER A 108 7.97 -4.38 19.64
C SER A 108 6.76 -3.61 19.12
N ILE A 109 5.88 -4.24 18.35
CA ILE A 109 4.60 -3.62 17.93
C ILE A 109 3.74 -3.22 19.14
N GLN A 110 3.74 -4.04 20.20
CA GLN A 110 3.01 -3.73 21.43
C GLN A 110 3.55 -2.48 22.15
N GLU A 111 4.82 -2.18 21.93
CA GLU A 111 5.54 -1.03 22.49
C GLU A 111 5.58 0.20 21.55
N GLY A 112 4.88 0.11 20.42
CA GLY A 112 4.88 1.11 19.37
C GLY A 112 3.60 1.94 19.27
N ILE A 113 3.75 3.19 18.84
CA ILE A 113 2.64 4.09 18.50
C ILE A 113 2.75 4.60 17.07
N PHE A 114 1.59 4.90 16.47
CA PHE A 114 1.46 5.67 15.24
C PHE A 114 0.94 7.07 15.55
N THR A 115 1.67 8.11 15.17
CA THR A 115 1.32 9.51 15.44
C THR A 115 0.52 10.13 14.30
N ARG A 116 -0.14 11.26 14.58
CA ARG A 116 -0.97 11.97 13.60
C ARG A 116 -0.13 12.53 12.44
N GLU A 117 1.15 12.80 12.69
CA GLU A 117 2.17 13.20 11.69
C GLU A 117 2.71 12.00 10.89
N LYS A 118 2.04 10.85 10.96
CA LYS A 118 2.40 9.60 10.30
C LYS A 118 3.78 9.07 10.70
N ARG A 119 4.15 9.21 11.97
CA ARG A 119 5.38 8.63 12.50
C ARG A 119 5.08 7.37 13.29
N VAL A 120 5.87 6.33 13.09
CA VAL A 120 5.96 5.21 14.02
C VAL A 120 7.08 5.45 15.03
N VAL A 121 6.79 5.30 16.31
CA VAL A 121 7.74 5.46 17.42
C VAL A 121 7.63 4.26 18.33
N PHE A 122 8.78 3.76 18.80
CA PHE A 122 8.88 2.61 19.69
C PHE A 122 9.52 2.98 21.02
N SER A 123 9.01 2.41 22.11
CA SER A 123 9.55 2.59 23.46
C SER A 123 10.83 1.77 23.67
N ASP A 124 10.87 0.57 23.07
CA ASP A 124 11.85 -0.50 23.25
C ASP A 124 12.96 -0.52 22.18
N LEU A 125 12.70 0.05 21.00
CA LEU A 125 13.65 0.05 19.88
C LEU A 125 14.46 1.35 19.71
N PRO A 126 15.70 1.26 19.18
CA PRO A 126 16.49 2.44 18.82
C PRO A 126 15.81 3.31 17.77
N GLN A 127 16.18 4.60 17.71
CA GLN A 127 15.56 5.60 16.82
C GLN A 127 15.61 5.25 15.32
N GLN A 128 16.51 4.39 14.88
CA GLN A 128 16.52 3.92 13.48
C GLN A 128 15.24 3.15 13.10
N TYR A 129 14.51 2.61 14.08
CA TYR A 129 13.21 1.97 13.89
C TYR A 129 12.04 2.96 13.94
N TRP A 130 12.31 4.23 14.20
CA TRP A 130 11.29 5.27 14.23
C TRP A 130 11.11 5.84 12.84
N ILE A 131 10.03 5.45 12.18
CA ILE A 131 9.83 5.67 10.75
C ILE A 131 8.90 6.86 10.57
N LYS A 132 9.38 7.89 9.86
CA LYS A 132 8.59 9.06 9.49
C LYS A 132 7.81 8.80 8.22
N ASN A 133 6.70 9.51 8.02
CA ASN A 133 5.86 9.41 6.83
C ASN A 133 5.49 7.95 6.50
N THR A 134 5.15 7.18 7.54
CA THR A 134 4.71 5.78 7.41
C THR A 134 3.39 5.74 6.66
N THR A 135 3.36 4.97 5.58
CA THR A 135 2.18 4.80 4.73
C THR A 135 1.62 3.38 4.80
N ARG A 136 2.46 2.40 5.14
CA ARG A 136 2.09 0.99 5.13
C ARG A 136 2.76 0.18 6.25
N ILE A 137 2.05 -0.81 6.74
CA ILE A 137 2.56 -1.93 7.54
C ILE A 137 2.20 -3.22 6.80
N GLU A 138 3.21 -3.89 6.27
CA GLU A 138 3.07 -5.22 5.65
C GLU A 138 3.20 -6.32 6.71
N ILE A 139 2.47 -7.40 6.50
CA ILE A 139 2.40 -8.53 7.44
C ILE A 139 2.82 -9.78 6.69
N ARG A 140 3.78 -10.51 7.24
CA ARG A 140 4.31 -11.74 6.64
C ARG A 140 4.32 -12.85 7.68
N LYS A 141 4.07 -14.08 7.25
CA LYS A 141 4.26 -15.25 8.10
C LYS A 141 5.77 -15.49 8.28
N LYS A 142 6.16 -15.83 9.49
CA LYS A 142 7.47 -16.43 9.78
C LYS A 142 7.60 -17.80 9.12
#